data_AF-A0A5T1Q3F9-F1
#
_entry.id   AF-A0A5T1Q3F9-F1
#
_cell.length_a   1.000
_cell.length_b   1.000
_cell.length_c   1.000
_cell.angle_alpha   90.00
_cell.angle_beta   90.00
_cell.angle_gamma   90.00
#
_symmetry.space_group_name_H-M   'P 1'
#
loop_
_entity.id
_entity.type
_entity.pdbx_description
1 polymer ?
#
loop_
_entity_poly.entity_id
_entity_poly.type
_entity_poly.pdbx_seq_one_letter_code
_entity_poly.pdbx_strand_id
1 'polypeptide(L)'
;MKLKLNLENCYGIGKLQKEFDFSDKNVLLFYAQNGTFKTSFAKTFKNIKDDKQIKDEIFPERISKAYIEFNGEKINKEDIFVFDSYDREFDSSKSVTTFMASPKLKKEYDEIFSELDKQKKSLLKSLKKYTGSSDCEKEILKIFSNKNLYQILSDNIDFIKEVKENYEFKYHDIFDDKNKVKEFVDTNKELLQGYFDKYNEILLSSEIFKKTENGEFGTHKIKELQNTLSDDRFFLASHKLLISNQEITTSENLNNLIQNEIDRILENDEIKNKFDDIEKKITKNQNLKDFKEVINANKGILLKLINYEEFRKEVIFSYLNKKINEIEDLVSLYEN
;
A
#
# COMPACT_ATOMS: atom_id res chain seq x y z
N MET A 1 30.52 -32.85 7.89
CA MET A 1 29.08 -33.04 8.22
C MET A 1 28.64 -34.37 7.66
N LYS A 2 27.95 -35.24 8.39
CA LYS A 2 27.68 -36.61 7.96
C LYS A 2 26.19 -36.97 8.08
N LEU A 3 25.58 -37.45 7.01
CA LEU A 3 24.22 -38.00 7.01
C LEU A 3 24.28 -39.51 6.85
N LYS A 4 23.70 -40.24 7.79
CA LYS A 4 23.63 -41.69 7.74
C LYS A 4 22.19 -42.12 7.57
N LEU A 5 21.95 -42.88 6.51
CA LEU A 5 20.63 -43.40 6.14
C LEU A 5 20.61 -44.91 6.35
N ASN A 6 19.58 -45.40 7.03
CA ASN A 6 19.24 -46.80 7.15
C ASN A 6 17.74 -46.96 6.91
N LEU A 7 17.38 -47.21 5.65
CA LEU A 7 16.00 -47.38 5.18
C LEU A 7 15.79 -48.84 4.76
N GLU A 8 14.70 -49.45 5.19
CA GLU A 8 14.31 -50.82 4.85
C GLU A 8 12.78 -50.87 4.62
N ASN A 9 12.34 -51.49 3.53
CA ASN A 9 10.94 -51.59 3.09
C ASN A 9 10.16 -50.25 3.12
N CYS A 10 10.76 -49.15 2.65
CA CYS A 10 10.14 -47.81 2.68
C CYS A 10 9.61 -47.43 1.30
N TYR A 11 8.30 -47.52 1.07
CA TYR A 11 7.64 -47.18 -0.21
C TYR A 11 8.28 -47.87 -1.44
N GLY A 12 8.81 -49.09 -1.30
CA GLY A 12 9.51 -49.81 -2.38
C GLY A 12 11.05 -49.72 -2.32
N ILE A 13 11.63 -48.96 -1.39
CA ILE A 13 13.06 -49.06 -1.06
C ILE A 13 13.26 -50.34 -0.24
N GLY A 14 13.83 -51.38 -0.88
CA GLY A 14 14.10 -52.66 -0.20
C GLY A 14 15.06 -52.51 0.97
N LYS A 15 16.29 -52.06 0.71
CA LYS A 15 17.28 -51.72 1.74
C LYS A 15 18.27 -50.67 1.23
N LEU A 16 18.46 -49.59 1.98
CA LEU A 16 19.45 -48.55 1.73
C LEU A 16 20.17 -48.24 3.04
N GLN A 17 21.43 -48.66 3.14
CA GLN A 17 22.30 -48.35 4.27
C GLN A 17 23.54 -47.63 3.75
N LYS A 18 23.62 -46.31 3.95
CA LYS A 18 24.73 -45.50 3.43
C LYS A 18 24.97 -44.26 4.28
N GLU A 19 26.24 -43.93 4.45
CA GLU A 19 26.69 -42.67 5.03
C GLU A 19 27.18 -41.75 3.91
N PHE A 20 26.79 -40.49 3.99
CA PHE A 20 27.19 -39.43 3.06
C PHE A 20 27.92 -38.35 3.82
N ASP A 21 29.10 -37.96 3.32
CA ASP A 21 29.91 -36.89 3.87
C ASP A 21 29.69 -35.61 3.06
N PHE A 22 29.34 -34.53 3.78
CA PHE A 22 29.08 -33.19 3.28
C PHE A 22 30.18 -32.19 3.67
N SER A 23 31.35 -32.68 4.10
CA SER A 23 32.46 -31.79 4.50
C SER A 23 33.00 -30.95 3.33
N ASP A 24 32.99 -31.49 2.10
CA ASP A 24 33.44 -30.78 0.89
C ASP A 24 32.29 -30.25 0.01
N LYS A 25 31.09 -30.84 0.11
CA LYS A 25 29.91 -30.49 -0.72
C LYS A 25 28.65 -30.53 0.12
N ASN A 26 27.80 -29.50 0.01
CA ASN A 26 26.52 -29.39 0.71
C ASN A 26 25.32 -29.94 -0.10
N VAL A 27 25.56 -30.54 -1.26
CA VAL A 27 24.50 -31.05 -2.16
C VAL A 27 24.80 -32.48 -2.60
N LEU A 28 23.76 -33.34 -2.57
CA LEU A 28 23.77 -34.70 -3.11
C LEU A 28 22.74 -34.82 -4.23
N LEU A 29 23.18 -35.36 -5.36
CA LEU A 29 22.29 -35.68 -6.48
C LEU A 29 22.02 -37.19 -6.50
N PHE A 30 20.76 -37.57 -6.30
CA PHE A 30 20.31 -38.96 -6.48
C PHE A 30 19.85 -39.19 -7.91
N TYR A 31 20.62 -39.95 -8.68
CA TYR A 31 20.26 -40.35 -10.04
C TYR A 31 19.73 -41.79 -10.05
N ALA A 32 18.50 -41.97 -10.53
CA ALA A 32 17.81 -43.25 -10.65
C ALA A 32 16.74 -43.17 -11.75
N GLN A 33 16.35 -44.32 -12.29
CA GLN A 33 15.27 -44.43 -13.28
C GLN A 33 13.93 -43.93 -12.70
N ASN A 34 13.05 -43.46 -13.58
CA ASN A 34 11.74 -42.94 -13.18
C ASN A 34 10.87 -44.03 -12.55
N GLY A 35 10.07 -43.67 -11.56
CA GLY A 35 8.97 -44.50 -11.04
C GLY A 35 9.24 -45.35 -9.79
N THR A 36 10.43 -45.29 -9.18
CA THR A 36 10.71 -46.06 -7.96
C THR A 36 11.43 -45.20 -6.91
N PHE A 37 12.76 -45.23 -6.89
CA PHE A 37 13.58 -44.73 -5.78
C PHE A 37 13.32 -43.26 -5.40
N LYS A 38 13.35 -42.33 -6.37
CA LYS A 38 13.30 -40.88 -6.10
C LYS A 38 12.01 -40.50 -5.36
N THR A 39 10.88 -41.00 -5.84
CA THR A 39 9.56 -40.74 -5.26
C THR A 39 9.41 -41.42 -3.90
N SER A 40 9.86 -42.67 -3.77
CA SER A 40 9.84 -43.39 -2.50
C SER A 40 10.69 -42.71 -1.44
N PHE A 41 11.85 -42.19 -1.84
CA PHE A 41 12.76 -41.45 -0.96
C PHE A 41 12.11 -40.15 -0.49
N ALA A 42 11.56 -39.34 -1.40
CA ALA A 42 10.85 -38.12 -1.05
C ALA A 42 9.64 -38.39 -0.13
N LYS A 43 8.82 -39.41 -0.42
CA LYS A 43 7.69 -39.84 0.43
C LYS A 43 8.15 -40.26 1.83
N THR A 44 9.28 -40.95 1.93
CA THR A 44 9.84 -41.38 3.23
C THR A 44 10.15 -40.16 4.09
N PHE A 45 10.88 -39.17 3.56
CA PHE A 45 11.18 -37.93 4.30
C PHE A 45 9.92 -37.08 4.59
N LYS A 46 8.97 -37.02 3.66
CA LYS A 46 7.69 -36.31 3.84
C LYS A 46 6.91 -36.89 5.01
N ASN A 47 6.84 -38.23 5.11
CA ASN A 47 6.10 -38.88 6.19
C ASN A 47 6.84 -38.86 7.53
N ILE A 48 8.18 -38.81 7.55
CA ILE A 48 8.93 -38.50 8.77
C ILE A 48 8.57 -37.09 9.27
N LYS A 49 8.53 -36.11 8.37
CA LYS A 49 8.16 -34.73 8.70
C LYS A 49 6.72 -34.62 9.24
N ASP A 50 5.78 -35.31 8.60
CA ASP A 50 4.35 -35.28 8.92
C ASP A 50 3.96 -36.20 10.11
N ASP A 51 4.92 -36.86 10.78
CA ASP A 51 4.68 -37.89 11.81
C ASP A 51 3.71 -39.00 11.33
N LYS A 52 3.80 -39.38 10.04
CA LYS A 52 2.99 -40.43 9.41
C LYS A 52 3.72 -41.77 9.39
N GLN A 53 2.95 -42.86 9.48
CA GLN A 53 3.52 -44.21 9.40
C GLN A 53 4.14 -44.47 8.02
N ILE A 54 5.39 -44.92 8.04
CA ILE A 54 6.13 -45.38 6.87
C ILE A 54 5.79 -46.84 6.63
N LYS A 55 5.47 -47.19 5.38
CA LYS A 55 5.11 -48.55 4.98
C LYS A 55 5.66 -48.88 3.59
N ASP A 56 5.73 -50.16 3.28
CA ASP A 56 5.89 -50.62 1.90
C ASP A 56 4.56 -50.48 1.16
N GLU A 57 4.59 -49.97 -0.08
CA GLU A 57 3.37 -49.80 -0.91
C GLU A 57 2.96 -51.09 -1.61
N ILE A 58 3.90 -52.02 -1.83
CA ILE A 58 3.68 -53.26 -2.58
C ILE A 58 3.38 -54.42 -1.62
N PHE A 59 4.09 -54.48 -0.49
CA PHE A 59 4.01 -55.57 0.49
C PHE A 59 3.75 -55.05 1.91
N PRO A 60 2.50 -54.69 2.27
CA PRO A 60 2.16 -54.05 3.55
C PRO A 60 2.55 -54.84 4.80
N GLU A 61 2.68 -56.16 4.69
CA GLU A 61 3.11 -57.08 5.75
C GLU A 61 4.60 -56.94 6.13
N ARG A 62 5.41 -56.26 5.31
CA ARG A 62 6.83 -56.04 5.62
C ARG A 62 6.99 -54.94 6.67
N ILE A 63 7.87 -55.19 7.62
CA ILE A 63 8.24 -54.18 8.62
C ILE A 63 9.14 -53.14 7.95
N SER A 64 8.64 -51.90 7.88
CA SER A 64 9.42 -50.75 7.42
C SER A 64 10.30 -50.21 8.54
N LYS A 65 11.53 -49.84 8.20
CA LYS A 65 12.46 -49.16 9.11
C LYS A 65 13.02 -47.94 8.41
N ALA A 66 12.86 -46.77 9.02
CA ALA A 66 13.49 -45.55 8.55
C ALA A 66 14.25 -44.93 9.71
N TYR A 67 15.58 -45.04 9.66
CA TYR A 67 16.46 -44.47 10.66
C TYR A 67 17.47 -43.57 9.96
N ILE A 68 17.50 -42.30 10.40
CA ILE A 68 18.27 -41.22 9.77
C ILE A 68 19.00 -40.48 10.88
N GLU A 69 20.32 -40.41 10.76
CA GLU A 69 21.18 -39.65 11.67
C GLU A 69 21.89 -38.53 10.91
N PHE A 70 21.98 -37.35 11.51
CA PHE A 70 22.82 -36.26 11.06
C PHE A 70 23.84 -35.91 12.15
N ASN A 71 25.13 -35.97 11.81
CA ASN A 71 26.26 -35.78 12.73
C ASN A 71 26.21 -36.64 14.01
N GLY A 72 25.60 -37.83 13.94
CA GLY A 72 25.50 -38.77 15.06
C GLY A 72 24.25 -38.62 15.92
N GLU A 73 23.41 -37.60 15.67
CA GLU A 73 22.12 -37.43 16.32
C GLU A 73 20.98 -37.82 15.35
N LYS A 74 19.87 -38.34 15.90
CA LYS A 74 18.69 -38.62 15.10
C LYS A 74 18.16 -37.30 14.52
N ILE A 75 17.86 -37.29 13.23
CA ILE A 75 17.36 -36.07 12.57
C ILE A 75 16.02 -35.62 13.18
N ASN A 76 15.87 -34.32 13.44
CA ASN A 76 14.60 -33.76 13.89
C ASN A 76 13.68 -33.53 12.69
N LYS A 77 12.36 -33.61 12.91
CA LYS A 77 11.37 -33.38 11.85
C LYS A 77 11.39 -31.94 11.35
N GLU A 78 11.76 -31.00 12.21
CA GLU A 78 11.91 -29.57 11.93
C GLU A 78 13.06 -29.29 10.95
N ASP A 79 14.07 -30.18 10.90
CA ASP A 79 15.24 -30.07 10.02
C ASP A 79 14.99 -30.69 8.63
N ILE A 80 13.80 -31.26 8.40
CA ILE A 80 13.44 -31.92 7.13
C ILE A 80 12.47 -31.05 6.34
N PHE A 81 12.85 -30.73 5.10
CA PHE A 81 11.97 -30.09 4.12
C PHE A 81 11.95 -30.87 2.80
N VAL A 82 10.75 -31.12 2.27
CA VAL A 82 10.53 -31.84 1.02
C VAL A 82 9.70 -30.97 0.09
N PHE A 83 10.25 -30.67 -1.09
CA PHE A 83 9.54 -29.97 -2.16
C PHE A 83 8.69 -30.97 -2.93
N ASP A 84 7.37 -30.78 -2.94
CA ASP A 84 6.48 -31.53 -3.81
C ASP A 84 6.33 -30.78 -5.14
N SER A 85 6.63 -31.43 -6.25
CA SER A 85 6.50 -30.83 -7.59
C SER A 85 5.04 -30.51 -7.96
N TYR A 86 4.07 -30.99 -7.19
CA TYR A 86 2.64 -30.81 -7.45
C TYR A 86 1.96 -29.76 -6.56
N ASP A 87 2.62 -29.27 -5.51
CA ASP A 87 2.07 -28.21 -4.66
C ASP A 87 2.25 -26.85 -5.34
N ARG A 88 1.19 -26.39 -6.03
CA ARG A 88 1.13 -25.08 -6.71
C ARG A 88 0.96 -23.90 -5.77
N GLU A 89 0.72 -24.14 -4.49
CA GLU A 89 0.60 -23.12 -3.44
C GLU A 89 1.88 -23.09 -2.59
N PHE A 90 2.95 -22.55 -3.17
CA PHE A 90 4.12 -22.18 -2.39
C PHE A 90 3.80 -20.89 -1.60
N ASP A 91 3.34 -21.04 -0.36
CA ASP A 91 3.25 -19.92 0.58
C ASP A 91 4.65 -19.57 1.09
N SER A 92 5.29 -18.64 0.38
CA SER A 92 6.63 -18.12 0.67
C SER A 92 6.75 -17.51 2.08
N SER A 93 5.65 -17.04 2.67
CA SER A 93 5.67 -16.33 3.95
C SER A 93 6.07 -17.22 5.14
N LYS A 94 5.70 -18.50 5.13
CA LYS A 94 6.06 -19.48 6.17
C LYS A 94 7.32 -20.28 5.88
N SER A 95 7.81 -20.24 4.63
CA SER A 95 8.87 -21.13 4.16
C SER A 95 10.26 -20.49 4.16
N VAL A 96 10.39 -19.16 4.08
CA VAL A 96 11.68 -18.45 4.20
C VAL A 96 12.39 -18.78 5.53
N THR A 97 11.63 -18.88 6.62
CA THR A 97 12.15 -19.25 7.95
C THR A 97 12.59 -20.71 8.06
N THR A 98 12.14 -21.58 7.16
CA THR A 98 12.58 -22.99 7.10
C THR A 98 13.94 -23.11 6.40
N PHE A 99 14.32 -22.15 5.56
CA PHE A 99 15.67 -22.07 4.99
C PHE A 99 16.70 -21.44 5.94
N MET A 100 16.25 -20.78 7.01
CA MET A 100 17.15 -20.20 7.99
C MET A 100 17.72 -21.31 8.90
N ALA A 101 18.93 -21.77 8.58
CA ALA A 101 19.65 -22.80 9.33
C ALA A 101 19.91 -22.44 10.81
N SER A 102 19.78 -21.16 11.18
CA SER A 102 19.97 -20.68 12.56
C SER A 102 18.62 -20.45 13.26
N PRO A 103 18.33 -21.18 14.36
CA PRO A 103 17.14 -20.95 15.17
C PRO A 103 17.03 -19.52 15.70
N LYS A 104 18.17 -18.87 15.95
CA LYS A 104 18.22 -17.47 16.42
C LYS A 104 17.75 -16.50 15.33
N LEU A 105 18.28 -16.63 14.11
CA LEU A 105 17.88 -15.78 12.98
C LEU A 105 16.41 -16.00 12.60
N LYS A 106 15.93 -17.25 12.69
CA LYS A 106 14.52 -17.57 12.50
C LYS A 106 13.63 -16.83 13.50
N LYS A 107 13.98 -16.88 14.79
CA LYS A 107 13.22 -16.19 15.84
C LYS A 107 13.19 -14.68 15.61
N GLU A 108 14.34 -14.08 15.29
CA GLU A 108 14.44 -12.65 14.99
C GLU A 108 13.56 -12.26 13.78
N TYR A 109 13.58 -13.06 12.71
CA TYR A 109 12.72 -12.85 11.54
C TYR A 109 11.22 -12.94 11.87
N ASP A 110 10.81 -13.99 12.59
CA ASP A 110 9.41 -14.19 12.98
C ASP A 110 8.89 -13.05 13.86
N GLU A 111 9.73 -12.53 14.75
CA GLU A 111 9.42 -11.37 15.61
C GLU A 111 9.24 -10.09 14.78
N ILE A 112 10.15 -9.78 13.86
CA ILE A 112 10.05 -8.62 12.96
C ILE A 112 8.79 -8.71 12.09
N PHE A 113 8.56 -9.87 11.47
CA PHE A 113 7.40 -10.07 10.59
C PHE A 113 6.07 -9.93 11.34
N SER A 114 5.99 -10.47 12.57
CA SER A 114 4.81 -10.35 13.42
C SER A 114 4.53 -8.89 13.79
N GLU A 115 5.57 -8.13 14.14
CA GLU A 115 5.41 -6.71 14.48
C GLU A 115 5.04 -5.87 13.24
N LEU A 116 5.63 -6.13 12.07
CA LEU A 116 5.25 -5.51 10.80
C LEU A 116 3.77 -5.74 10.45
N ASP A 117 3.28 -6.97 10.59
CA ASP A 117 1.87 -7.30 10.31
C ASP A 117 0.92 -6.63 11.30
N LYS A 118 1.30 -6.58 12.59
CA LYS A 118 0.54 -5.90 13.64
C LYS A 118 0.44 -4.40 13.41
N GLN A 119 1.55 -3.72 13.12
CA GLN A 119 1.56 -2.28 12.83
C GLN A 119 0.78 -1.97 11.55
N LYS A 120 0.97 -2.75 10.49
CA LYS A 120 0.18 -2.62 9.24
C LYS A 120 -1.32 -2.71 9.52
N LYS A 121 -1.77 -3.73 10.27
CA LYS A 121 -3.18 -3.91 10.62
C LYS A 121 -3.72 -2.74 11.44
N SER A 122 -2.94 -2.20 12.37
CA SER A 122 -3.29 -1.01 13.15
C SER A 122 -3.50 0.22 12.25
N LEU A 123 -2.52 0.49 11.39
CA LEU A 123 -2.55 1.59 10.42
C LEU A 123 -3.80 1.51 9.54
N LEU A 124 -4.04 0.37 8.87
CA LEU A 124 -5.18 0.17 7.99
C LEU A 124 -6.53 0.30 8.72
N LYS A 125 -6.62 -0.20 9.96
CA LYS A 125 -7.82 -0.04 10.79
C LYS A 125 -8.09 1.43 11.10
N SER A 126 -7.05 2.21 11.36
CA SER A 126 -7.16 3.64 11.65
C SER A 126 -7.56 4.47 10.43
N LEU A 127 -7.13 4.07 9.22
CA LEU A 127 -7.45 4.72 7.96
C LEU A 127 -8.88 4.43 7.46
N LYS A 128 -9.48 3.33 7.92
CA LYS A 128 -10.83 2.89 7.51
C LYS A 128 -11.91 3.98 7.67
N LYS A 129 -11.82 4.81 8.71
CA LYS A 129 -12.79 5.89 8.94
C LYS A 129 -12.72 7.00 7.88
N TYR A 130 -11.54 7.23 7.30
CA TYR A 130 -11.33 8.23 6.25
C TYR A 130 -11.62 7.66 4.87
N THR A 131 -11.31 6.39 4.65
CA THR A 131 -11.52 5.80 3.33
C THR A 131 -12.96 5.33 3.10
N GLY A 132 -13.66 4.92 4.15
CA GLY A 132 -14.95 4.23 4.01
C GLY A 132 -14.83 2.84 3.39
N SER A 133 -13.61 2.40 3.05
CA SER A 133 -13.36 1.13 2.38
C SER A 133 -13.38 -0.05 3.34
N SER A 134 -13.90 -1.19 2.89
CA SER A 134 -13.74 -2.47 3.58
C SER A 134 -12.30 -2.98 3.50
N ASP A 135 -11.57 -2.60 2.45
CA ASP A 135 -10.19 -3.01 2.16
C ASP A 135 -9.37 -1.78 1.70
N CYS A 136 -8.77 -1.08 2.66
CA CYS A 136 -7.95 0.10 2.42
C CYS A 136 -6.62 -0.24 1.71
N GLU A 137 -6.05 -1.42 2.00
CA GLU A 137 -4.79 -1.87 1.40
C GLU A 137 -4.97 -2.03 -0.12
N LYS A 138 -6.05 -2.68 -0.54
CA LYS A 138 -6.37 -2.83 -1.97
C LYS A 138 -6.58 -1.51 -2.69
N GLU A 139 -7.17 -0.51 -2.04
CA GLU A 139 -7.35 0.82 -2.65
C GLU A 139 -6.02 1.53 -2.87
N ILE A 140 -5.10 1.47 -1.90
CA ILE A 140 -3.75 2.02 -2.05
C ILE A 140 -3.01 1.28 -3.16
N LEU A 141 -3.06 -0.06 -3.18
CA LEU A 141 -2.40 -0.88 -4.20
C LEU A 141 -2.91 -0.59 -5.63
N LYS A 142 -4.20 -0.28 -5.80
CA LYS A 142 -4.76 0.09 -7.11
C LYS A 142 -4.15 1.38 -7.68
N ILE A 143 -3.78 2.33 -6.82
CA ILE A 143 -3.21 3.61 -7.24
C ILE A 143 -1.74 3.44 -7.66
N PHE A 144 -0.98 2.68 -6.89
CA PHE A 144 0.49 2.57 -7.04
C PHE A 144 0.97 1.26 -7.66
N SER A 145 0.11 0.60 -8.45
CA SER A 145 0.29 -0.66 -9.17
C SER A 145 1.74 -1.21 -9.25
N ASN A 146 1.91 -2.51 -8.96
CA ASN A 146 3.17 -3.27 -9.00
C ASN A 146 4.12 -3.13 -7.79
N LYS A 147 3.64 -2.62 -6.66
CA LYS A 147 4.39 -2.56 -5.40
C LYS A 147 3.58 -3.11 -4.24
N ASN A 148 4.25 -3.62 -3.20
CA ASN A 148 3.58 -3.96 -1.94
C ASN A 148 3.34 -2.68 -1.11
N LEU A 149 2.47 -2.76 -0.10
CA LEU A 149 2.12 -1.59 0.72
C LEU A 149 3.35 -0.93 1.38
N TYR A 150 4.28 -1.73 1.91
CA TYR A 150 5.48 -1.21 2.58
C TYR A 150 6.37 -0.40 1.64
N GLN A 151 6.59 -0.89 0.42
CA GLN A 151 7.30 -0.17 -0.64
C GLN A 151 6.60 1.12 -1.03
N ILE A 152 5.27 1.10 -1.16
CA ILE A 152 4.50 2.32 -1.47
C ILE A 152 4.69 3.37 -0.38
N LEU A 153 4.65 2.97 0.89
CA LEU A 153 4.82 3.90 2.01
C LEU A 153 6.26 4.45 2.06
N SER A 154 7.26 3.59 1.91
CA SER A 154 8.68 3.97 1.87
C SER A 154 8.97 4.95 0.72
N ASP A 155 8.61 4.59 -0.51
CA ASP A 155 8.91 5.38 -1.71
C ASP A 155 8.22 6.76 -1.71
N ASN A 156 7.13 6.91 -0.97
CA ASN A 156 6.31 8.13 -0.97
C ASN A 156 6.31 8.86 0.38
N ILE A 157 7.16 8.49 1.32
CA ILE A 157 7.12 9.03 2.68
C ILE A 157 7.28 10.56 2.70
N ASP A 158 8.20 11.09 1.89
CA ASP A 158 8.43 12.53 1.78
C ASP A 158 7.22 13.25 1.17
N PHE A 159 6.64 12.69 0.11
CA PHE A 159 5.41 13.24 -0.47
C PHE A 159 4.25 13.23 0.53
N ILE A 160 4.09 12.14 1.30
CA ILE A 160 3.06 12.06 2.33
C ILE A 160 3.28 13.14 3.40
N LYS A 161 4.53 13.40 3.82
CA LYS A 161 4.87 14.47 4.78
C LYS A 161 4.56 15.87 4.25
N GLU A 162 4.81 16.08 2.96
CA GLU A 162 4.66 17.39 2.32
C GLU A 162 3.20 17.74 2.01
N VAL A 163 2.28 16.77 1.96
CA VAL A 163 0.86 17.06 1.75
C VAL A 163 0.31 17.88 2.90
N LYS A 164 -0.23 19.06 2.56
CA LYS A 164 -0.83 20.00 3.52
C LYS A 164 -2.34 20.07 3.41
N GLU A 165 -2.90 19.69 2.27
CA GLU A 165 -4.33 19.57 2.05
C GLU A 165 -4.91 18.57 3.05
N ASN A 166 -5.91 19.02 3.81
CA ASN A 166 -6.68 18.15 4.67
C ASN A 166 -8.08 17.95 4.08
N TYR A 167 -8.37 16.74 3.61
CA TYR A 167 -9.69 16.36 3.14
C TYR A 167 -10.49 15.70 4.26
N GLU A 168 -11.77 16.10 4.41
CA GLU A 168 -12.66 15.62 5.47
C GLU A 168 -13.80 14.71 4.97
N PHE A 169 -14.07 14.68 3.67
CA PHE A 169 -15.00 13.71 3.08
C PHE A 169 -14.43 12.29 3.14
N LYS A 170 -15.25 11.25 2.95
CA LYS A 170 -14.73 9.87 2.88
C LYS A 170 -14.27 9.57 1.46
N TYR A 171 -13.14 8.87 1.32
CA TYR A 171 -12.58 8.52 0.02
C TYR A 171 -13.63 7.93 -0.96
N HIS A 172 -14.45 6.97 -0.51
CA HIS A 172 -15.49 6.33 -1.34
C HIS A 172 -16.67 7.22 -1.72
N ASP A 173 -16.79 8.42 -1.14
CA ASP A 173 -17.79 9.40 -1.56
C ASP A 173 -17.42 10.00 -2.94
N ILE A 174 -16.15 9.95 -3.36
CA ILE A 174 -15.67 10.40 -4.69
C ILE A 174 -15.04 9.24 -5.49
N PHE A 175 -14.26 8.39 -4.85
CA PHE A 175 -13.48 7.32 -5.47
C PHE A 175 -14.13 5.97 -5.17
N ASP A 176 -15.35 5.80 -5.67
CA ASP A 176 -16.18 4.65 -5.35
C ASP A 176 -15.68 3.35 -5.99
N ASP A 177 -15.98 2.22 -5.34
CA ASP A 177 -15.60 0.88 -5.78
C ASP A 177 -16.22 0.46 -7.12
N LYS A 178 -17.38 1.04 -7.46
CA LYS A 178 -18.14 0.77 -8.68
C LYS A 178 -17.80 1.73 -9.82
N ASN A 179 -16.83 2.63 -9.64
CA ASN A 179 -16.41 3.66 -10.59
C ASN A 179 -17.56 4.54 -11.13
N LYS A 180 -18.65 4.73 -10.38
CA LYS A 180 -19.80 5.54 -10.81
C LYS A 180 -19.48 7.03 -10.89
N VAL A 181 -18.69 7.54 -9.95
CA VAL A 181 -18.22 8.93 -10.02
C VAL A 181 -17.21 9.08 -11.15
N LYS A 182 -16.32 8.10 -11.35
CA LYS A 182 -15.39 8.10 -12.49
C LYS A 182 -16.12 8.08 -13.84
N GLU A 183 -17.10 7.20 -14.02
CA GLU A 183 -17.97 7.16 -15.20
C GLU A 183 -18.67 8.52 -15.43
N PHE A 184 -19.16 9.16 -14.36
CA PHE A 184 -19.77 10.48 -14.42
C PHE A 184 -18.78 11.56 -14.88
N VAL A 185 -17.58 11.59 -14.27
CA VAL A 185 -16.50 12.52 -14.65
C VAL A 185 -16.10 12.31 -16.10
N ASP A 186 -15.94 11.06 -16.53
CA ASP A 186 -15.54 10.73 -17.89
C ASP A 186 -16.60 11.11 -18.94
N THR A 187 -17.88 10.95 -18.60
CA THR A 187 -19.01 11.33 -19.47
C THR A 187 -19.21 12.85 -19.55
N ASN A 188 -18.83 13.58 -18.50
CA ASN A 188 -19.10 15.01 -18.36
C ASN A 188 -17.83 15.88 -18.37
N LYS A 189 -16.74 15.40 -18.98
CA LYS A 189 -15.46 16.13 -19.07
C LYS A 189 -15.62 17.54 -19.60
N GLU A 190 -16.41 17.74 -20.66
CA GLU A 190 -16.63 19.08 -21.23
C GLU A 190 -17.30 20.05 -20.26
N LEU A 191 -18.22 19.58 -19.41
CA LEU A 191 -18.86 20.42 -18.40
C LEU A 191 -17.89 20.78 -17.28
N LEU A 192 -17.10 19.80 -16.82
CA LEU A 192 -16.07 20.02 -15.81
C LEU A 192 -15.00 20.99 -16.33
N GLN A 193 -14.55 20.81 -17.57
CA GLN A 193 -13.61 21.70 -18.24
C GLN A 193 -14.22 23.10 -18.36
N GLY A 194 -15.50 23.21 -18.75
CA GLY A 194 -16.20 24.48 -18.82
C GLY A 194 -16.28 25.20 -17.47
N TYR A 195 -16.45 24.47 -16.36
CA TYR A 195 -16.40 25.02 -15.00
C TYR A 195 -14.99 25.51 -14.65
N PHE A 196 -13.97 24.69 -14.93
CA PHE A 196 -12.56 25.03 -14.71
C PHE A 196 -12.12 26.26 -15.52
N ASP A 197 -12.47 26.33 -16.80
CA ASP A 197 -12.10 27.46 -17.67
C ASP A 197 -12.73 28.77 -17.20
N LYS A 198 -14.03 28.73 -16.83
CA LYS A 198 -14.71 29.91 -16.29
C LYS A 198 -14.12 30.33 -14.95
N TYR A 199 -13.78 29.37 -14.09
CA TYR A 199 -13.10 29.65 -12.83
C TYR A 199 -11.78 30.39 -13.08
N ASN A 200 -10.96 29.89 -14.00
CA ASN A 200 -9.68 30.52 -14.33
C ASN A 200 -9.85 31.89 -15.01
N GLU A 201 -10.86 32.07 -15.84
CA GLU A 201 -11.18 33.37 -16.45
C GLU A 201 -11.44 34.43 -15.37
N ILE A 202 -12.26 34.11 -14.38
CA ILE A 202 -12.57 35.04 -13.28
C ILE A 202 -11.36 35.18 -12.34
N LEU A 203 -10.62 34.09 -12.09
CA LEU A 203 -9.38 34.12 -11.31
C LEU A 203 -8.38 35.11 -11.90
N LEU A 204 -8.23 35.17 -13.22
CA LEU A 204 -7.34 36.12 -13.91
C LEU A 204 -7.79 37.58 -13.77
N SER A 205 -9.06 37.83 -13.46
CA SER A 205 -9.58 39.18 -13.17
C SER A 205 -9.41 39.59 -11.70
N SER A 206 -8.89 38.69 -10.85
CA SER A 206 -8.63 38.97 -9.45
C SER A 206 -7.54 40.02 -9.25
N GLU A 207 -7.69 40.84 -8.22
CA GLU A 207 -6.61 41.73 -7.79
C GLU A 207 -5.48 40.97 -7.07
N ILE A 208 -5.78 39.79 -6.54
CA ILE A 208 -4.87 38.94 -5.78
C ILE A 208 -4.17 37.95 -6.72
N PHE A 209 -4.94 37.23 -7.53
CA PHE A 209 -4.39 36.29 -8.51
C PHE A 209 -4.09 37.01 -9.82
N LYS A 210 -2.81 37.09 -10.19
CA LYS A 210 -2.40 37.85 -11.39
C LYS A 210 -1.50 37.04 -12.30
N LYS A 211 -1.75 37.19 -13.60
CA LYS A 211 -0.78 36.76 -14.62
C LYS A 211 0.21 37.90 -14.87
N THR A 212 1.50 37.59 -14.76
CA THR A 212 2.60 38.54 -15.01
C THR A 212 3.40 38.10 -16.23
N GLU A 213 4.28 38.96 -16.74
CA GLU A 213 5.19 38.63 -17.84
C GLU A 213 6.12 37.45 -17.49
N ASN A 214 6.44 37.25 -16.20
CA ASN A 214 7.34 36.22 -15.70
C ASN A 214 6.62 34.99 -15.14
N GLY A 215 5.33 34.82 -15.46
CA GLY A 215 4.51 33.70 -15.02
C GLY A 215 3.30 34.11 -14.18
N GLU A 216 2.53 33.13 -13.75
CA GLU A 216 1.31 33.35 -12.97
C GLU A 216 1.58 33.37 -11.47
N PHE A 217 1.06 34.40 -10.80
CA PHE A 217 0.83 34.41 -9.37
C PHE A 217 -0.55 33.81 -9.08
N GLY A 218 -0.65 32.51 -9.36
CA GLY A 218 -1.87 31.71 -9.20
C GLY A 218 -1.99 31.07 -7.81
N THR A 219 -2.95 30.16 -7.69
CA THR A 219 -3.26 29.42 -6.44
C THR A 219 -2.04 28.69 -5.86
N HIS A 220 -1.21 28.09 -6.71
CA HIS A 220 0.02 27.41 -6.27
C HIS A 220 1.02 28.37 -5.60
N LYS A 221 1.31 29.52 -6.22
CA LYS A 221 2.26 30.51 -5.69
C LYS A 221 1.74 31.18 -4.42
N ILE A 222 0.44 31.40 -4.33
CA ILE A 222 -0.18 31.89 -3.09
C ILE A 222 -0.07 30.85 -1.98
N LYS A 223 -0.24 29.56 -2.30
CA LYS A 223 -0.08 28.50 -1.31
C LYS A 223 1.36 28.38 -0.82
N GLU A 224 2.35 28.51 -1.71
CA GLU A 224 3.76 28.64 -1.31
C GLU A 224 3.96 29.80 -0.33
N LEU A 225 3.39 30.98 -0.63
CA LEU A 225 3.47 32.16 0.24
C LEU A 225 2.82 31.91 1.62
N GLN A 226 1.61 31.37 1.65
CA GLN A 226 0.91 31.01 2.88
C GLN A 226 1.75 30.04 3.72
N ASN A 227 2.37 29.06 3.06
CA ASN A 227 3.24 28.08 3.71
C ASN A 227 4.52 28.70 4.27
N THR A 228 5.16 29.61 3.55
CA THR A 228 6.36 30.31 4.03
C THR A 228 6.07 31.18 5.25
N LEU A 229 4.85 31.70 5.36
CA LEU A 229 4.45 32.64 6.40
C LEU A 229 3.61 32.01 7.52
N SER A 230 3.39 30.70 7.49
CA SER A 230 2.44 30.01 8.38
C SER A 230 2.82 30.01 9.85
N ASP A 231 4.09 30.24 10.19
CA ASP A 231 4.58 30.24 11.58
C ASP A 231 4.60 31.62 12.25
N ASP A 232 4.05 32.62 11.57
CA ASP A 232 3.97 34.02 11.98
C ASP A 232 5.32 34.72 12.28
N ARG A 233 6.47 34.06 12.15
CA ARG A 233 7.77 34.64 12.54
C ARG A 233 8.09 35.92 11.77
N PHE A 234 7.73 35.95 10.47
CA PHE A 234 7.87 37.13 9.63
C PHE A 234 7.10 38.34 10.19
N PHE A 235 5.85 38.11 10.60
CA PHE A 235 4.98 39.17 11.11
C PHE A 235 5.34 39.57 12.54
N LEU A 236 5.70 38.62 13.40
CA LEU A 236 6.18 38.86 14.76
C LEU A 236 7.49 39.68 14.78
N ALA A 237 8.29 39.59 13.72
CA ALA A 237 9.45 40.48 13.50
C ALA A 237 9.08 41.90 13.04
N SER A 238 7.79 42.28 13.11
CA SER A 238 7.26 43.59 12.72
C SER A 238 7.34 43.89 11.21
N HIS A 239 7.44 42.87 10.35
CA HIS A 239 7.26 43.02 8.91
C HIS A 239 5.78 42.93 8.53
N LYS A 240 5.43 43.51 7.38
CA LYS A 240 4.07 43.49 6.81
C LYS A 240 4.11 43.25 5.31
N LEU A 241 3.04 42.65 4.79
CA LEU A 241 2.79 42.55 3.35
C LEU A 241 1.69 43.53 2.94
N LEU A 242 1.75 44.01 1.71
CA LEU A 242 0.67 44.77 1.09
C LEU A 242 0.17 43.98 -0.12
N ILE A 243 -1.04 43.44 -0.04
CA ILE A 243 -1.67 42.65 -1.12
C ILE A 243 -3.00 43.32 -1.47
N SER A 244 -3.19 43.68 -2.74
CA SER A 244 -4.41 44.39 -3.20
C SER A 244 -4.78 45.59 -2.33
N ASN A 245 -3.78 46.40 -1.96
CA ASN A 245 -3.89 47.56 -1.08
C ASN A 245 -4.36 47.25 0.36
N GLN A 246 -4.36 45.99 0.78
CA GLN A 246 -4.62 45.58 2.15
C GLN A 246 -3.33 45.22 2.86
N GLU A 247 -3.12 45.80 4.05
CA GLU A 247 -1.99 45.47 4.90
C GLU A 247 -2.25 44.15 5.63
N ILE A 248 -1.33 43.21 5.48
CA ILE A 248 -1.37 41.89 6.10
C ILE A 248 -0.29 41.83 7.17
N THR A 249 -0.74 41.60 8.39
CA THR A 249 0.09 41.62 9.60
C THR A 249 0.10 40.28 10.35
N THR A 250 -0.62 39.27 9.87
CA THR A 250 -0.59 37.90 10.40
C THR A 250 -0.83 36.88 9.28
N SER A 251 -0.43 35.64 9.50
CA SER A 251 -0.73 34.51 8.61
C SER A 251 -2.23 34.27 8.49
N GLU A 252 -2.98 34.47 9.59
CA GLU A 252 -4.44 34.38 9.59
C GLU A 252 -5.07 35.43 8.67
N ASN A 253 -4.61 36.68 8.73
CA ASN A 253 -5.11 37.73 7.83
C ASN A 253 -4.82 37.39 6.36
N LEU A 254 -3.64 36.83 6.05
CA LEU A 254 -3.32 36.35 4.71
C LEU A 254 -4.30 35.26 4.28
N ASN A 255 -4.48 34.23 5.11
CA ASN A 255 -5.34 33.09 4.78
C ASN A 255 -6.79 33.52 4.56
N ASN A 256 -7.31 34.41 5.41
CA ASN A 256 -8.67 34.93 5.27
C ASN A 256 -8.83 35.78 4.01
N LEU A 257 -7.84 36.62 3.65
CA LEU A 257 -7.89 37.40 2.41
C LEU A 257 -7.97 36.48 1.17
N ILE A 258 -7.11 35.47 1.11
CA ILE A 258 -7.08 34.51 0.00
C ILE A 258 -8.38 33.72 -0.06
N GLN A 259 -8.86 33.21 1.08
CA GLN A 259 -10.08 32.40 1.13
C GLN A 259 -11.31 33.20 0.71
N ASN A 260 -11.45 34.44 1.19
CA ASN A 260 -12.55 35.32 0.81
C ASN A 260 -12.57 35.59 -0.71
N GLU A 261 -11.40 35.72 -1.33
CA GLU A 261 -11.33 35.91 -2.78
C GLU A 261 -11.71 34.64 -3.55
N ILE A 262 -11.27 33.47 -3.09
CA ILE A 262 -11.68 32.18 -3.67
C ILE A 262 -13.20 32.02 -3.55
N ASP A 263 -13.78 32.31 -2.38
CA ASP A 263 -15.21 32.21 -2.14
C ASP A 263 -15.99 33.19 -3.02
N ARG A 264 -15.52 34.44 -3.16
CA ARG A 264 -16.10 35.43 -4.08
C ARG A 264 -16.15 34.92 -5.52
N ILE A 265 -15.09 34.25 -5.98
CA ILE A 265 -15.04 33.66 -7.33
C ILE A 265 -16.04 32.50 -7.44
N LEU A 266 -16.07 31.60 -6.46
CA LEU A 266 -16.98 30.45 -6.43
C LEU A 266 -18.46 30.85 -6.27
N GLU A 267 -18.72 32.04 -5.72
CA GLU A 267 -20.04 32.61 -5.57
C GLU A 267 -20.52 33.41 -6.78
N ASN A 268 -19.67 33.61 -7.79
CA ASN A 268 -20.05 34.27 -9.04
C ASN A 268 -21.21 33.51 -9.73
N ASP A 269 -22.19 34.25 -10.25
CA ASP A 269 -23.40 33.68 -10.85
C ASP A 269 -23.09 32.77 -12.05
N GLU A 270 -22.07 33.09 -12.86
CA GLU A 270 -21.68 32.23 -13.99
C GLU A 270 -21.06 30.91 -13.53
N ILE A 271 -20.29 30.93 -12.44
CA ILE A 271 -19.71 29.73 -11.82
C ILE A 271 -20.81 28.89 -11.18
N LYS A 272 -21.73 29.53 -10.45
CA LYS A 272 -22.92 28.88 -9.88
C LYS A 272 -23.77 28.22 -10.96
N ASN A 273 -24.06 28.90 -12.06
CA ASN A 273 -24.83 28.33 -13.16
C ASN A 273 -24.16 27.09 -13.76
N LYS A 274 -22.83 27.12 -13.97
CA LYS A 274 -22.07 25.95 -14.45
C LYS A 274 -22.07 24.81 -13.43
N PHE A 275 -21.96 25.14 -12.14
CA PHE A 275 -22.06 24.17 -11.07
C PHE A 275 -23.43 23.50 -11.07
N ASP A 276 -24.52 24.26 -11.17
CA ASP A 276 -25.88 23.77 -11.19
C ASP A 276 -26.12 22.83 -12.38
N ASP A 277 -25.53 23.13 -13.55
CA ASP A 277 -25.63 22.26 -14.72
C ASP A 277 -24.91 20.91 -14.53
N ILE A 278 -23.79 20.89 -13.82
CA ILE A 278 -23.11 19.66 -13.40
C ILE A 278 -23.99 18.92 -12.38
N GLU A 279 -24.49 19.64 -11.37
CA GLU A 279 -25.29 19.09 -10.28
C GLU A 279 -26.58 18.43 -10.79
N LYS A 280 -27.25 19.02 -11.80
CA LYS A 280 -28.44 18.45 -12.45
C LYS A 280 -28.18 17.10 -13.12
N LYS A 281 -26.96 16.85 -13.59
CA LYS A 281 -26.58 15.58 -14.23
C LYS A 281 -26.26 14.50 -13.21
N ILE A 282 -26.08 14.84 -11.93
CA ILE A 282 -25.85 13.87 -10.88
C ILE A 282 -27.13 13.08 -10.65
N THR A 283 -27.10 11.80 -11.03
CA THR A 283 -28.26 10.91 -10.96
C THR A 283 -28.48 10.34 -9.55
N LYS A 284 -29.65 9.74 -9.31
CA LYS A 284 -30.11 9.34 -7.95
C LYS A 284 -29.42 8.12 -7.31
N ASN A 285 -28.38 7.53 -7.91
CA ASN A 285 -27.64 6.43 -7.24
C ASN A 285 -26.93 6.95 -5.97
N GLN A 286 -26.82 6.12 -4.93
CA GLN A 286 -26.19 6.46 -3.66
C GLN A 286 -24.77 7.02 -3.84
N ASN A 287 -23.89 6.37 -4.62
CA ASN A 287 -22.53 6.88 -4.85
C ASN A 287 -22.51 8.30 -5.44
N LEU A 288 -23.46 8.62 -6.31
CA LEU A 288 -23.57 9.94 -6.91
C LEU A 288 -24.22 10.97 -5.96
N LYS A 289 -25.08 10.53 -5.04
CA LYS A 289 -25.59 11.39 -3.95
C LYS A 289 -24.50 11.73 -2.95
N ASP A 290 -23.69 10.75 -2.54
CA ASP A 290 -22.56 10.96 -1.63
C ASP A 290 -21.56 11.95 -2.28
N PHE A 291 -21.24 11.73 -3.57
CA PHE A 291 -20.44 12.67 -4.36
C PHE A 291 -21.03 14.09 -4.40
N LYS A 292 -22.36 14.20 -4.58
CA LYS A 292 -23.07 15.48 -4.57
C LYS A 292 -22.90 16.24 -3.26
N GLU A 293 -23.03 15.55 -2.13
CA GLU A 293 -22.84 16.15 -0.80
C GLU A 293 -21.42 16.71 -0.65
N VAL A 294 -20.42 15.99 -1.15
CA VAL A 294 -19.02 16.40 -1.08
C VAL A 294 -18.74 17.66 -1.92
N ILE A 295 -19.20 17.73 -3.17
CA ILE A 295 -18.98 18.91 -4.02
C ILE A 295 -19.82 20.12 -3.57
N ASN A 296 -20.95 19.90 -2.90
CA ASN A 296 -21.76 20.97 -2.32
C ASN A 296 -21.09 21.56 -1.07
N ALA A 297 -20.43 20.73 -0.27
CA ALA A 297 -19.63 21.19 0.87
C ALA A 297 -18.37 21.95 0.42
N ASN A 298 -17.76 21.55 -0.70
CA ASN A 298 -16.61 22.24 -1.27
C ASN A 298 -16.61 22.19 -2.81
N LYS A 299 -17.07 23.28 -3.42
CA LYS A 299 -17.15 23.42 -4.89
C LYS A 299 -15.78 23.40 -5.58
N GLY A 300 -14.70 23.69 -4.85
CA GLY A 300 -13.33 23.63 -5.36
C GLY A 300 -12.89 22.21 -5.73
N ILE A 301 -13.57 21.18 -5.22
CA ILE A 301 -13.29 19.78 -5.58
C ILE A 301 -13.49 19.53 -7.08
N LEU A 302 -14.45 20.20 -7.72
CA LEU A 302 -14.67 20.05 -9.16
C LEU A 302 -13.45 20.47 -10.00
N LEU A 303 -12.66 21.43 -9.52
CA LEU A 303 -11.44 21.87 -10.19
C LEU A 303 -10.37 20.77 -10.19
N LYS A 304 -10.32 19.97 -9.13
CA LYS A 304 -9.36 18.85 -8.99
C LYS A 304 -9.77 17.64 -9.82
N LEU A 305 -11.06 17.41 -10.04
CA LEU A 305 -11.57 16.26 -10.80
C LEU A 305 -11.20 16.28 -12.29
N ILE A 306 -10.72 17.41 -12.82
CA ILE A 306 -10.11 17.46 -14.16
C ILE A 306 -8.99 16.44 -14.29
N ASN A 307 -8.20 16.25 -13.24
CA ASN A 307 -7.19 15.19 -13.15
C ASN A 307 -7.58 14.17 -12.06
N TYR A 308 -8.57 13.34 -12.39
CA TYR A 308 -9.19 12.40 -11.46
C TYR A 308 -8.20 11.49 -10.73
N GLU A 309 -7.23 10.88 -11.44
CA GLU A 309 -6.28 9.94 -10.81
C GLU A 309 -5.21 10.66 -9.97
N GLU A 310 -4.79 11.87 -10.35
CA GLU A 310 -3.88 12.65 -9.51
C GLU A 310 -4.59 13.12 -8.23
N PHE A 311 -5.83 13.58 -8.34
CA PHE A 311 -6.64 13.95 -7.18
C PHE A 311 -6.91 12.74 -6.27
N ARG A 312 -7.14 11.56 -6.84
CA ARG A 312 -7.27 10.29 -6.11
C ARG A 312 -6.03 9.99 -5.27
N LYS A 313 -4.85 10.17 -5.85
CA LYS A 313 -3.57 9.99 -5.19
C LYS A 313 -3.36 11.03 -4.08
N GLU A 314 -3.62 12.30 -4.38
CA GLU A 314 -3.52 13.43 -3.43
C GLU A 314 -4.37 13.18 -2.16
N VAL A 315 -5.60 12.72 -2.35
CA VAL A 315 -6.53 12.44 -1.25
C VAL A 315 -6.04 11.28 -0.37
N ILE A 316 -5.50 10.21 -0.97
CA ILE A 316 -4.90 9.11 -0.19
C ILE A 316 -3.68 9.60 0.60
N PHE A 317 -2.81 10.41 0.00
CA PHE A 317 -1.68 10.99 0.73
C PHE A 317 -2.13 11.89 1.88
N SER A 318 -3.18 12.69 1.70
CA SER A 318 -3.78 13.47 2.79
C SER A 318 -4.22 12.60 3.97
N TYR A 319 -4.88 11.45 3.70
CA TYR A 319 -5.28 10.54 4.77
C TYR A 319 -4.10 9.81 5.42
N LEU A 320 -3.08 9.44 4.64
CA LEU A 320 -1.84 8.86 5.16
C LEU A 320 -1.09 9.86 6.04
N ASN A 321 -1.05 11.15 5.66
CA ASN A 321 -0.41 12.21 6.43
C ASN A 321 -1.00 12.34 7.85
N LYS A 322 -2.31 12.14 8.01
CA LYS A 322 -2.97 12.10 9.35
C LYS A 322 -2.38 11.03 10.28
N LYS A 323 -1.63 10.08 9.74
CA LYS A 323 -0.99 8.93 10.41
C LYS A 323 0.50 8.85 10.14
N ILE A 324 1.15 9.99 9.82
CA ILE A 324 2.54 10.01 9.39
C ILE A 324 3.50 9.35 10.39
N ASN A 325 3.36 9.60 11.69
CA ASN A 325 4.23 8.98 12.70
C ASN A 325 4.12 7.44 12.69
N GLU A 326 2.89 6.90 12.58
CA GLU A 326 2.67 5.44 12.49
C GLU A 326 3.27 4.86 11.20
N ILE A 327 3.29 5.65 10.11
CA ILE A 327 3.89 5.26 8.84
C ILE A 327 5.42 5.28 8.92
N GLU A 328 6.01 6.30 9.54
CA GLU A 328 7.46 6.40 9.74
C GLU A 328 8.00 5.23 10.56
N ASP A 329 7.32 4.86 11.65
CA ASP A 329 7.68 3.70 12.46
C ASP A 329 7.61 2.41 11.63
N LEU A 330 6.54 2.24 10.84
CA LEU A 330 6.33 1.07 10.00
C LEU A 330 7.38 0.95 8.88
N VAL A 331 7.71 2.07 8.23
CA VAL A 331 8.73 2.13 7.18
C VAL A 331 10.11 1.86 7.77
N SER A 332 10.44 2.48 8.90
CA SER A 332 11.71 2.24 9.59
C SER A 332 11.88 0.77 9.98
N LEU A 333 10.81 0.11 10.46
CA LEU A 333 10.84 -1.31 10.77
C LEU A 333 10.98 -2.20 9.52
N TYR A 334 10.46 -1.77 8.38
CA TYR A 334 10.54 -2.50 7.11
C TYR A 334 11.93 -2.37 6.45
N GLU A 335 12.58 -1.22 6.62
CA GLU A 335 13.89 -0.92 6.02
C GLU A 335 15.08 -1.41 6.87
N ASN A 336 14.86 -1.72 8.15
CA ASN A 336 15.81 -2.41 9.03
C ASN A 336 16.01 -3.87 8.59
#